data_AF-A0A0S4JHQ4-F1
#
_entry.id   AF-A0A0S4JHQ4-F1
#
_cell.length_a   1.000
_cell.length_b   1.000
_cell.length_c   1.000
_cell.angle_alpha   90.00
_cell.angle_beta   90.00
_cell.angle_gamma   90.00
#
_symmetry.space_group_name_H-M   'P 1'
#
loop_
_entity.id
_entity.type
_entity.pdbx_description
1 polymer ?
#
loop_
_entity_poly.entity_id
_entity_poly.type
_entity_poly.pdbx_seq_one_letter_code
_entity_poly.pdbx_strand_id
1 'polypeptide(L)'
;MVQLQVKGTKFPDTFIYEVSCRDHIGEETRKLTHLQNMRHKVRLQLYAMGELATTLKEKQRTSTDAAAVDVATLYAAAHDAIMAEYKDATLVIPADRFDQHWQHIKKLTIDAFSKDCTHADGDDAAVTKLWELHENPDIDEDYRLHVYHCRAIMDPQWRENEVFTDTTTTALWFCGKILDKTKTFGDHCNQNEKSKLTVKIALEKGPAPAGEPRMSYDDQRTMRNHVCERRETLKKLEDSELRDRVVKQSRGGVLLSAPGVGGGGSDSIRVQGLSKGFGSKVDETEVPVE
;
A
#
# COMPACT_ATOMS: atom_id res chain seq x y z
N MET A 1 -23.81 -18.97 1.30
CA MET A 1 -22.99 -18.01 2.07
C MET A 1 -22.58 -16.84 1.19
N VAL A 2 -22.99 -15.63 1.55
CA VAL A 2 -22.57 -14.37 0.89
C VAL A 2 -21.10 -14.13 1.22
N GLN A 3 -20.29 -13.80 0.21
CA GLN A 3 -18.88 -13.49 0.40
C GLN A 3 -18.69 -11.97 0.50
N LEU A 4 -18.20 -11.51 1.64
CA LEU A 4 -17.81 -10.13 1.89
C LEU A 4 -16.31 -9.98 1.61
N GLN A 5 -15.96 -9.24 0.58
CA GLN A 5 -14.61 -8.75 0.37
C GLN A 5 -14.42 -7.50 1.22
N VAL A 6 -13.78 -7.65 2.38
CA VAL A 6 -13.54 -6.56 3.31
C VAL A 6 -12.26 -5.85 2.90
N LYS A 7 -12.36 -4.54 2.65
CA LYS A 7 -11.20 -3.68 2.37
C LYS A 7 -11.01 -2.67 3.48
N GLY A 8 -9.82 -2.64 4.05
CA GLY A 8 -9.45 -1.70 5.08
C GLY A 8 -9.40 -0.26 4.57
N THR A 9 -9.82 0.67 5.42
CA THR A 9 -9.88 2.11 5.12
C THR A 9 -8.63 2.84 5.59
N LYS A 10 -8.15 2.54 6.80
CA LYS A 10 -6.89 3.06 7.35
C LYS A 10 -5.67 2.28 6.84
N PHE A 11 -5.84 0.99 6.59
CA PHE A 11 -4.76 0.10 6.17
C PHE A 11 -5.19 -0.61 4.90
N PRO A 12 -4.38 -0.58 3.81
CA PRO A 12 -4.69 -1.28 2.58
C PRO A 12 -4.56 -2.78 2.85
N ASP A 13 -5.66 -3.35 3.31
CA ASP A 13 -5.78 -4.72 3.71
C ASP A 13 -7.06 -5.28 3.09
N THR A 14 -6.97 -6.45 2.47
CA THR A 14 -8.10 -7.13 1.82
C THR A 14 -8.17 -8.57 2.28
N PHE A 15 -9.36 -9.02 2.68
CA PHE A 15 -9.64 -10.42 3.00
C PHE A 15 -11.09 -10.78 2.68
N ILE A 16 -11.39 -12.08 2.63
CA ILE A 16 -12.74 -12.59 2.37
C ILE A 16 -13.33 -13.12 3.68
N TYR A 17 -14.55 -12.71 3.97
CA TYR A 17 -15.34 -13.17 5.12
C TYR A 17 -16.70 -13.67 4.65
N GLU A 18 -17.14 -14.81 5.15
CA GLU A 18 -18.41 -15.43 4.75
C GLU A 18 -19.52 -15.16 5.76
N VAL A 19 -20.68 -14.76 5.25
CA VAL A 19 -21.84 -14.39 6.05
C VAL A 19 -23.11 -15.02 5.48
N SER A 20 -24.06 -15.36 6.35
CA SER A 20 -25.37 -15.84 5.95
C SER A 20 -26.32 -14.67 5.63
N CYS A 21 -27.27 -14.87 4.72
CA CYS A 21 -28.28 -13.83 4.43
C CYS A 21 -29.17 -13.50 5.64
N ARG A 22 -29.23 -14.39 6.64
CA ARG A 22 -30.03 -14.22 7.86
C ARG A 22 -29.30 -13.44 8.95
N ASP A 23 -28.00 -13.20 8.80
CA ASP A 23 -27.20 -12.58 9.84
C ASP A 23 -27.49 -11.08 9.92
N HIS A 24 -27.50 -10.56 11.15
CA HIS A 24 -27.74 -9.14 11.42
C HIS A 24 -26.48 -8.35 11.14
N ILE A 25 -26.62 -7.25 10.38
CA ILE A 25 -25.49 -6.41 9.98
C ILE A 25 -24.78 -5.84 11.22
N GLY A 26 -25.52 -5.49 12.28
CA GLY A 26 -24.93 -4.98 13.51
C GLY A 26 -23.95 -5.95 14.20
N GLU A 27 -24.29 -7.24 14.31
CA GLU A 27 -23.44 -8.24 14.96
C GLU A 27 -22.22 -8.57 14.10
N GLU A 28 -22.42 -8.74 12.79
CA GLU A 28 -21.32 -9.01 11.87
C GLU A 28 -20.38 -7.81 11.72
N THR A 29 -20.89 -6.58 11.81
CA THR A 29 -20.05 -5.37 11.89
C THR A 29 -19.10 -5.45 13.09
N ARG A 30 -19.56 -5.98 14.23
CA ARG A 30 -18.73 -6.11 15.42
C ARG A 30 -17.62 -7.14 15.24
N LYS A 31 -17.97 -8.33 14.75
CA LYS A 31 -17.01 -9.40 14.44
C LYS A 31 -15.99 -8.93 13.41
N LEU A 32 -16.43 -8.27 12.35
CA LEU A 32 -15.55 -7.75 11.29
C LEU A 32 -14.62 -6.64 11.79
N THR A 33 -15.10 -5.76 12.68
CA THR A 33 -14.26 -4.73 13.29
C THR A 33 -13.18 -5.37 14.17
N HIS A 34 -13.55 -6.34 15.02
CA HIS A 34 -12.59 -7.11 15.82
C HIS A 34 -11.57 -7.82 14.93
N LEU A 35 -12.04 -8.49 13.88
CA LEU A 35 -11.18 -9.22 12.95
C LEU A 35 -10.18 -8.30 12.24
N GLN A 36 -10.62 -7.14 11.75
CA GLN A 36 -9.74 -6.16 11.12
C GLN A 36 -8.71 -5.61 12.12
N ASN A 37 -9.14 -5.31 13.34
CA ASN A 37 -8.27 -4.86 14.42
C ASN A 37 -7.20 -5.90 14.75
N MET A 38 -7.58 -7.17 14.90
CA MET A 38 -6.65 -8.26 15.18
C MET A 38 -5.72 -8.55 14.01
N ARG A 39 -6.22 -8.51 12.77
CA ARG A 39 -5.38 -8.67 11.57
C ARG A 39 -4.30 -7.59 11.49
N HIS A 40 -4.63 -6.34 11.83
CA HIS A 40 -3.65 -5.25 11.91
C HIS A 40 -2.62 -5.49 13.02
N LYS A 41 -3.07 -5.84 14.22
CA LYS A 41 -2.20 -6.16 15.35
C LYS A 41 -1.22 -7.31 15.03
N VAL A 42 -1.72 -8.41 14.47
CA VAL A 42 -0.91 -9.56 14.04
C VAL A 42 0.08 -9.16 12.96
N ARG A 43 -0.31 -8.34 11.97
CA ARG A 43 0.63 -7.84 10.96
C ARG A 43 1.81 -7.11 11.59
N LEU A 44 1.54 -6.22 12.54
CA LEU A 44 2.61 -5.47 13.20
C LEU A 44 3.50 -6.39 14.04
N GLN A 45 2.93 -7.38 14.72
CA GLN A 45 3.69 -8.43 15.40
C GLN A 45 4.58 -9.21 14.43
N LEU A 46 4.09 -9.54 13.22
CA LEU A 46 4.88 -10.26 12.22
C LEU A 46 6.09 -9.45 11.75
N TYR A 47 5.96 -8.12 11.60
CA TYR A 47 7.13 -7.29 11.30
C TYR A 47 8.18 -7.33 12.42
N ALA A 48 7.75 -7.21 13.68
CA ALA A 48 8.67 -7.33 14.82
C ALA A 48 9.28 -8.74 14.91
N MET A 49 8.48 -9.77 14.67
CA MET A 49 8.88 -11.17 14.65
C MET A 49 9.91 -11.44 13.55
N GLY A 50 9.76 -10.82 12.37
CA GLY A 50 10.72 -10.92 11.27
C GLY A 50 12.11 -10.41 11.65
N GLU A 51 12.20 -9.25 12.30
CA GLU A 51 13.46 -8.68 12.78
C GLU A 51 14.07 -9.50 13.93
N LEU A 52 13.24 -10.06 14.82
CA LEU A 52 13.73 -10.99 15.84
C LEU A 52 14.23 -12.30 15.23
N ALA A 53 13.61 -12.77 14.14
CA ALA A 53 14.05 -13.98 13.44
C ALA A 53 15.39 -13.77 12.71
N THR A 54 15.66 -12.58 12.16
CA THR A 54 16.95 -12.27 11.53
C THR A 54 18.07 -12.24 12.57
N THR A 55 17.86 -11.57 13.71
CA THR A 55 18.84 -11.55 14.81
C THR A 55 19.10 -12.94 15.39
N LEU A 56 18.08 -13.80 15.50
CA LEU A 56 18.27 -15.20 15.90
C LEU A 56 19.08 -16.00 14.88
N LYS A 57 18.85 -15.81 13.58
CA LYS A 57 19.65 -16.47 12.51
C LYS A 57 21.11 -16.02 12.54
N GLU A 58 21.38 -14.77 12.88
CA GLU A 58 22.76 -14.27 13.03
C GLU A 58 23.46 -14.86 14.26
N LYS A 59 22.75 -14.94 15.39
CA LYS A 59 23.24 -15.64 16.60
C LYS A 59 23.46 -17.13 16.33
N GLN A 60 22.58 -17.76 15.54
CA GLN A 60 22.73 -19.16 15.13
C GLN A 60 24.03 -19.43 14.37
N ARG A 61 24.45 -18.51 13.49
CA ARG A 61 25.72 -18.64 12.74
C ARG A 61 26.94 -18.63 13.66
N THR A 62 26.83 -18.02 14.83
CA THR A 62 27.93 -17.88 15.80
C THR A 62 27.84 -18.87 16.96
N SER A 63 26.66 -19.44 17.23
CA SER A 63 26.42 -20.38 18.33
C SER A 63 26.43 -21.85 17.89
N THR A 64 27.01 -22.73 18.69
CA THR A 64 27.06 -24.19 18.45
C THR A 64 25.94 -24.97 19.18
N ASP A 65 25.00 -24.29 19.84
CA ASP A 65 23.98 -24.92 20.68
C ASP A 65 22.78 -25.40 19.84
N ALA A 66 22.59 -26.71 19.76
CA ALA A 66 21.57 -27.35 18.95
C ALA A 66 20.14 -26.97 19.37
N ALA A 67 19.89 -26.77 20.67
CA ALA A 67 18.55 -26.40 21.15
C ALA A 67 18.16 -24.97 20.74
N ALA A 68 19.12 -24.04 20.74
CA ALA A 68 18.90 -22.67 20.31
C ALA A 68 18.67 -22.59 18.78
N VAL A 69 19.34 -23.46 18.02
CA VAL A 69 19.15 -23.62 16.58
C VAL A 69 17.73 -24.10 16.25
N ASP A 70 17.22 -25.10 16.98
CA ASP A 70 15.88 -25.64 16.75
C ASP A 70 14.80 -24.58 17.07
N VAL A 71 14.94 -23.82 18.17
CA VAL A 71 14.00 -22.74 18.50
C VAL A 71 14.03 -21.63 17.44
N ALA A 72 15.21 -21.23 16.96
CA ALA A 72 15.34 -20.21 15.93
C ALA A 72 14.72 -20.63 14.60
N THR A 73 14.89 -21.90 14.21
CA THR A 73 14.30 -22.44 12.97
C THR A 73 12.78 -22.57 13.06
N LEU A 74 12.25 -23.04 14.20
CA LEU A 74 10.81 -23.09 14.45
C LEU A 74 10.18 -21.68 14.43
N TYR A 75 10.85 -20.70 15.07
CA TYR A 75 10.40 -19.32 15.10
C TYR A 75 10.33 -18.71 13.70
N ALA A 76 11.40 -18.88 12.90
CA ALA A 76 11.43 -18.38 11.52
C ALA A 76 10.39 -19.08 10.62
N ALA A 77 10.23 -20.40 10.75
CA ALA A 77 9.22 -21.15 9.99
C ALA A 77 7.79 -20.72 10.34
N ALA A 78 7.51 -20.46 11.62
CA ALA A 78 6.22 -19.94 12.06
C ALA A 78 5.95 -18.53 11.49
N HIS A 79 6.94 -17.64 11.50
CA HIS A 79 6.82 -16.33 10.86
C HIS A 79 6.43 -16.46 9.38
N ASP A 80 7.17 -17.27 8.62
CA ASP A 80 6.96 -17.40 7.18
C ASP A 80 5.60 -18.02 6.85
N ALA A 81 5.15 -19.01 7.64
CA ALA A 81 3.83 -19.61 7.49
C ALA A 81 2.69 -18.61 7.73
N ILE A 82 2.75 -17.85 8.83
CA ILE A 82 1.71 -16.86 9.17
C ILE A 82 1.74 -15.69 8.18
N MET A 83 2.92 -15.26 7.74
CA MET A 83 3.05 -14.21 6.71
C MET A 83 2.52 -14.64 5.34
N ALA A 84 2.70 -15.91 4.97
CA ALA A 84 2.10 -16.45 3.75
C ALA A 84 0.57 -16.44 3.82
N GLU A 85 0.01 -16.87 4.95
CA GLU A 85 -1.44 -16.82 5.20
C GLU A 85 -1.97 -15.39 5.22
N TYR A 86 -1.26 -14.44 5.84
CA TYR A 86 -1.65 -13.03 5.88
C TYR A 86 -1.73 -12.39 4.48
N LYS A 87 -0.82 -12.79 3.58
CA LYS A 87 -0.73 -12.29 2.19
C LYS A 87 -1.75 -12.93 1.26
N ASP A 88 -2.30 -14.08 1.61
CA ASP A 88 -3.29 -14.75 0.80
C ASP A 88 -4.64 -14.00 0.87
N ALA A 89 -4.90 -13.19 -0.15
CA ALA A 89 -6.15 -12.43 -0.27
C ALA A 89 -7.36 -13.31 -0.67
N THR A 90 -7.14 -14.59 -0.98
CA THR A 90 -8.19 -15.51 -1.45
C THR A 90 -8.74 -16.42 -0.36
N LEU A 91 -8.04 -16.50 0.78
CA LEU A 91 -8.46 -17.32 1.91
C LEU A 91 -9.71 -16.75 2.58
N VAL A 92 -10.68 -17.62 2.85
CA VAL A 92 -11.81 -17.30 3.72
C VAL A 92 -11.34 -17.43 5.15
N ILE A 93 -11.37 -16.32 5.89
CA ILE A 93 -10.78 -16.27 7.24
C ILE A 93 -11.87 -16.47 8.30
N PRO A 94 -11.76 -17.47 9.19
CA PRO A 94 -12.65 -17.60 10.33
C PRO A 94 -12.35 -16.53 11.39
N ALA A 95 -13.38 -16.13 12.15
CA ALA A 95 -13.30 -15.00 13.09
C ALA A 95 -12.15 -15.12 14.12
N ASP A 96 -11.88 -16.34 14.61
CA ASP A 96 -10.94 -16.57 15.71
C ASP A 96 -9.49 -16.82 15.23
N ARG A 97 -9.24 -16.85 13.92
CA ARG A 97 -7.94 -17.25 13.36
C ARG A 97 -6.81 -16.34 13.81
N PHE A 98 -7.03 -15.02 13.75
CA PHE A 98 -6.01 -14.05 14.15
C PHE A 98 -5.82 -13.96 15.66
N ASP A 99 -6.85 -14.27 16.46
CA ASP A 99 -6.72 -14.40 17.91
C ASP A 99 -5.78 -15.57 18.27
N GLN A 100 -5.91 -16.69 17.56
CA GLN A 100 -5.01 -17.84 17.71
C GLN A 100 -3.58 -17.48 17.29
N HIS A 101 -3.40 -16.78 16.15
CA HIS A 101 -2.08 -16.33 15.71
C HIS A 101 -1.43 -15.37 16.71
N TRP A 102 -2.18 -14.41 17.26
CA TRP A 102 -1.71 -13.50 18.29
C TRP A 102 -1.15 -14.26 19.50
N GLN A 103 -1.93 -15.21 20.03
CA GLN A 103 -1.48 -16.04 21.16
C GLN A 103 -0.29 -16.93 20.80
N HIS A 104 -0.26 -17.48 19.58
CA HIS A 104 0.82 -18.33 19.11
C HIS A 104 2.14 -17.57 18.99
N ILE A 105 2.13 -16.38 18.38
CA ILE A 105 3.31 -15.51 18.25
C ILE A 105 3.83 -15.11 19.63
N LYS A 106 2.93 -14.74 20.55
CA LYS A 106 3.31 -14.40 21.93
C LYS A 106 4.02 -15.57 22.62
N LYS A 107 3.47 -16.78 22.56
CA LYS A 107 4.07 -17.99 23.15
C LYS A 107 5.46 -18.28 22.57
N LEU A 108 5.57 -18.28 21.24
CA LEU A 108 6.85 -18.50 20.56
C LEU A 108 7.92 -17.47 20.95
N THR A 109 7.51 -16.22 21.16
CA THR A 109 8.43 -15.14 21.57
C THR A 109 8.89 -15.30 23.01
N ILE A 110 8.01 -15.74 23.91
CA ILE A 110 8.36 -16.07 25.30
C ILE A 110 9.36 -17.24 25.33
N ASP A 111 9.11 -18.28 24.53
CA ASP A 111 9.98 -19.46 24.46
C ASP A 111 11.37 -19.10 23.87
N ALA A 112 11.40 -18.26 22.84
CA ALA A 112 12.65 -17.83 22.18
C ALA A 112 13.47 -16.83 23.03
N PHE A 113 12.80 -15.94 23.78
CA PHE A 113 13.43 -14.85 24.52
C PHE A 113 13.02 -14.82 25.99
N SER A 114 13.11 -15.97 26.66
CA SER A 114 12.70 -16.12 28.06
C SER A 114 13.36 -15.13 29.03
N LYS A 115 14.60 -14.69 28.75
CA LYS A 115 15.37 -13.74 29.59
C LYS A 115 14.76 -12.34 29.65
N ASP A 116 14.24 -11.87 28.53
CA ASP A 116 13.73 -10.49 28.38
C ASP A 116 12.21 -10.45 28.57
N CYS A 117 11.51 -11.49 28.08
CA CYS A 117 10.05 -11.53 28.04
C CYS A 117 9.39 -12.18 29.28
N THR A 118 10.16 -12.74 30.22
CA THR A 118 9.61 -13.36 31.44
C THR A 118 9.94 -12.51 32.68
N HIS A 119 8.93 -12.26 33.52
CA HIS A 119 9.09 -11.61 34.82
C HIS A 119 8.39 -12.43 35.91
N ALA A 120 8.92 -12.39 37.15
CA ALA A 120 8.38 -13.14 38.28
C ALA A 120 6.94 -12.71 38.65
N ASP A 121 6.64 -11.44 38.43
CA ASP A 121 5.34 -10.81 38.76
C ASP A 121 4.32 -10.86 37.61
N GLY A 122 4.62 -11.56 36.52
CA GLY A 122 3.73 -11.76 35.36
C GLY A 122 4.03 -10.89 34.13
N ASP A 123 3.16 -11.00 33.13
CA ASP A 123 3.34 -10.41 31.79
C ASP A 123 3.41 -8.87 31.82
N ASP A 124 2.60 -8.21 32.65
CA ASP A 124 2.53 -6.74 32.71
C ASP A 124 3.80 -6.13 33.32
N ALA A 125 4.41 -6.83 34.28
CA ALA A 125 5.69 -6.45 34.84
C ALA A 125 6.84 -6.66 33.84
N ALA A 126 6.76 -7.72 33.01
CA ALA A 126 7.71 -7.91 31.91
C ALA A 126 7.62 -6.78 30.89
N VAL A 127 6.41 -6.34 30.53
CA VAL A 127 6.21 -5.18 29.64
C VAL A 127 6.80 -3.91 30.27
N THR A 128 6.54 -3.64 31.55
CA THR A 128 7.09 -2.47 32.26
C THR A 128 8.62 -2.45 32.26
N LYS A 129 9.25 -3.61 32.53
CA LYS A 129 10.71 -3.76 32.42
C LYS A 129 11.22 -3.45 31.00
N LEU A 130 10.53 -3.91 29.96
CA LEU A 130 10.91 -3.60 28.57
C LEU A 130 10.79 -2.11 28.25
N TRP A 131 9.81 -1.41 28.85
CA TRP A 131 9.70 0.05 28.74
C TRP A 131 10.91 0.76 29.38
N GLU A 132 11.26 0.40 30.60
CA GLU A 132 12.41 0.97 31.32
C GLU A 132 13.73 0.73 30.56
N LEU A 133 13.92 -0.47 30.00
CA LEU A 133 15.09 -0.79 29.18
C LEU A 133 15.13 0.00 27.87
N HIS A 134 13.99 0.22 27.22
CA HIS A 134 13.95 1.02 25.99
C HIS A 134 14.24 2.51 26.23
N GLU A 135 13.83 3.03 27.38
CA GLU A 135 14.04 4.43 27.76
C GLU A 135 15.47 4.72 28.24
N ASN A 136 16.22 3.70 28.65
CA ASN A 136 17.59 3.86 29.11
C ASN A 136 18.55 4.20 27.94
N PRO A 137 19.18 5.39 27.92
CA PRO A 137 20.05 5.82 26.82
C PRO A 137 21.43 5.16 26.82
N ASP A 138 21.84 4.51 27.91
CA ASP A 138 23.18 3.94 28.07
C ASP A 138 23.34 2.55 27.42
N ILE A 139 22.28 2.03 26.83
CA ILE A 139 22.23 0.69 26.25
C ILE A 139 22.59 0.73 24.76
N ASP A 140 23.26 -0.32 24.30
CA ASP A 140 23.59 -0.52 22.89
C ASP A 140 22.35 -0.42 21.98
N GLU A 141 22.53 0.19 20.81
CA GLU A 141 21.41 0.53 19.92
C GLU A 141 20.76 -0.73 19.34
N ASP A 142 21.54 -1.76 19.03
CA ASP A 142 21.05 -3.04 18.51
C ASP A 142 20.22 -3.78 19.57
N TYR A 143 20.66 -3.73 20.84
CA TYR A 143 19.88 -4.32 21.94
C TYR A 143 18.61 -3.51 22.24
N ARG A 144 18.68 -2.18 22.14
CA ARG A 144 17.49 -1.32 22.28
C ARG A 144 16.44 -1.62 21.21
N LEU A 145 16.87 -1.89 19.98
CA LEU A 145 16.00 -2.32 18.88
C LEU A 145 15.38 -3.70 19.13
N HIS A 146 16.17 -4.66 19.63
CA HIS A 146 15.67 -5.97 20.08
C HIS A 146 14.58 -5.83 21.15
N VAL A 147 14.81 -5.00 22.18
CA VAL A 147 13.83 -4.70 23.24
C VAL A 147 12.56 -4.07 22.66
N TYR A 148 12.69 -3.17 21.69
CA TYR A 148 11.54 -2.57 20.99
C TYR A 148 10.68 -3.63 20.30
N HIS A 149 11.29 -4.58 19.60
CA HIS A 149 10.56 -5.66 18.92
C HIS A 149 9.90 -6.62 19.90
N CYS A 150 10.57 -7.01 20.98
CA CYS A 150 9.97 -7.82 22.05
C CYS A 150 8.77 -7.10 22.69
N ARG A 151 8.90 -5.79 22.96
CA ARG A 151 7.81 -4.97 23.48
C ARG A 151 6.62 -4.91 22.54
N ALA A 152 6.85 -4.71 21.24
CA ALA A 152 5.79 -4.64 20.23
C ALA A 152 4.93 -5.92 20.17
N ILE A 153 5.51 -7.07 20.51
CA ILE A 153 4.80 -8.36 20.56
C ILE A 153 4.07 -8.56 21.89
N MET A 154 4.71 -8.19 23.01
CA MET A 154 4.23 -8.49 24.35
C MET A 154 3.16 -7.52 24.86
N ASP A 155 3.26 -6.24 24.50
CA ASP A 155 2.38 -5.17 24.97
C ASP A 155 1.00 -5.22 24.25
N PRO A 156 -0.10 -5.53 24.96
CA PRO A 156 -1.44 -5.57 24.37
C PRO A 156 -1.94 -4.20 23.89
N GLN A 157 -1.41 -3.14 24.50
CA GLN A 157 -1.80 -1.75 24.29
C GLN A 157 -0.99 -1.06 23.19
N TRP A 158 0.02 -1.75 22.66
CA TRP A 158 0.88 -1.18 21.66
C TRP A 158 0.09 -0.86 20.37
N ARG A 159 0.22 0.39 19.91
CA ARG A 159 -0.51 0.96 18.76
C ARG A 159 -2.04 0.92 18.88
N GLU A 160 -2.59 1.00 20.09
CA GLU A 160 -4.05 1.11 20.32
C GLU A 160 -4.72 2.25 19.54
N ASN A 161 -4.01 3.34 19.30
CA ASN A 161 -4.49 4.50 18.53
C ASN A 161 -4.79 4.19 17.05
N GLU A 162 -4.18 3.15 16.49
CA GLU A 162 -4.39 2.73 15.10
C GLU A 162 -5.67 1.89 14.93
N VAL A 163 -6.11 1.27 16.02
CA VAL A 163 -7.21 0.30 16.11
C VAL A 163 -8.55 1.02 16.32
N PHE A 164 -9.66 0.44 15.86
CA PHE A 164 -10.98 0.97 16.18
C PHE A 164 -11.35 0.63 17.63
N THR A 165 -11.40 1.65 18.51
CA THR A 165 -11.61 1.48 19.95
C THR A 165 -13.03 1.06 20.31
N ASP A 166 -14.04 1.56 19.58
CA ASP A 166 -15.44 1.32 19.92
C ASP A 166 -16.20 0.72 18.74
N THR A 167 -16.51 -0.57 18.88
CA THR A 167 -17.25 -1.39 17.94
C THR A 167 -18.68 -0.89 17.72
N THR A 168 -19.21 -0.05 18.61
CA THR A 168 -20.53 0.56 18.44
C THR A 168 -20.49 1.77 17.50
N THR A 169 -19.34 2.43 17.40
CA THR A 169 -19.14 3.62 16.56
C THR A 169 -18.72 3.30 15.13
N THR A 170 -18.41 2.04 14.82
CA THR A 170 -18.07 1.60 13.46
C THR A 170 -19.33 1.23 12.68
N ALA A 171 -19.28 1.41 11.37
CA ALA A 171 -20.33 1.04 10.44
C ALA A 171 -19.73 0.40 9.19
N LEU A 172 -20.48 -0.52 8.58
CA LEU A 172 -20.13 -1.10 7.29
C LEU A 172 -20.59 -0.17 6.16
N TRP A 173 -19.69 0.08 5.23
CA TRP A 173 -19.94 0.88 4.04
C TRP A 173 -19.93 -0.03 2.82
N PHE A 174 -20.98 0.07 2.02
CA PHE A 174 -21.14 -0.62 0.76
C PHE A 174 -21.48 0.40 -0.33
N CYS A 175 -20.71 0.43 -1.42
CA CYS A 175 -20.93 1.35 -2.55
C CYS A 175 -21.14 2.83 -2.13
N GLY A 176 -20.40 3.31 -1.13
CA GLY A 176 -20.49 4.68 -0.62
C GLY A 176 -21.70 4.98 0.27
N LYS A 177 -22.49 3.96 0.65
CA LYS A 177 -23.61 4.07 1.59
C LYS A 177 -23.33 3.27 2.86
N ILE A 178 -23.77 3.78 3.99
CA ILE A 178 -23.76 3.05 5.26
C ILE A 178 -24.84 1.96 5.20
N LEU A 179 -24.48 0.75 5.61
CA LEU A 179 -25.42 -0.33 5.83
C LEU A 179 -26.11 -0.17 7.18
N ASP A 180 -27.43 -0.33 7.17
CA ASP A 180 -28.25 -0.19 8.37
C ASP A 180 -28.01 -1.38 9.30
N LYS A 181 -27.54 -1.10 10.53
CA LYS A 181 -27.22 -2.11 11.55
C LYS A 181 -28.44 -2.96 11.95
N THR A 182 -29.65 -2.44 11.76
CA THR A 182 -30.90 -3.12 12.13
C THR A 182 -31.36 -4.15 11.10
N LYS A 183 -30.81 -4.11 9.88
CA LYS A 183 -31.22 -4.97 8.76
C LYS A 183 -30.36 -6.21 8.64
N THR A 184 -30.82 -7.15 7.81
CA THR A 184 -30.09 -8.36 7.45
C THR A 184 -29.34 -8.18 6.13
N PHE A 185 -28.31 -8.98 5.90
CA PHE A 185 -27.64 -9.00 4.58
C PHE A 185 -28.60 -9.43 3.46
N GLY A 186 -29.63 -10.23 3.76
CA GLY A 186 -30.67 -10.63 2.82
C GLY A 186 -31.42 -9.45 2.19
N ASP A 187 -31.67 -8.38 2.94
CA ASP A 187 -32.36 -7.17 2.46
C ASP A 187 -31.52 -6.40 1.44
N HIS A 188 -30.19 -6.52 1.51
CA HIS A 188 -29.24 -5.86 0.61
C HIS A 188 -28.82 -6.76 -0.57
N CYS A 189 -28.84 -8.07 -0.39
CA CYS A 189 -28.46 -9.06 -1.40
C CYS A 189 -29.66 -9.71 -2.12
N ASN A 190 -30.90 -9.28 -1.87
CA ASN A 190 -32.13 -9.93 -2.35
C ASN A 190 -32.15 -11.45 -2.05
N GLN A 191 -31.71 -11.85 -0.86
CA GLN A 191 -31.58 -13.27 -0.44
C GLN A 191 -30.67 -14.14 -1.35
N ASN A 192 -29.86 -13.52 -2.22
CA ASN A 192 -28.93 -14.26 -3.07
C ASN A 192 -27.62 -14.53 -2.34
N GLU A 193 -27.46 -15.78 -1.90
CA GLU A 193 -26.26 -16.26 -1.23
C GLU A 193 -25.02 -16.37 -2.14
N LYS A 194 -25.13 -16.25 -3.47
CA LYS A 194 -23.97 -16.24 -4.37
C LYS A 194 -23.36 -14.85 -4.57
N SER A 195 -23.90 -13.84 -3.89
CA SER A 195 -23.46 -12.45 -4.03
C SER A 195 -22.08 -12.25 -3.42
N LYS A 196 -21.26 -11.44 -4.09
CA LYS A 196 -19.98 -10.93 -3.57
C LYS A 196 -20.13 -9.44 -3.31
N LEU A 197 -19.94 -9.01 -2.07
CA LEU A 197 -20.05 -7.61 -1.66
C LEU A 197 -18.67 -7.08 -1.27
N THR A 198 -18.26 -5.96 -1.85
CA THR A 198 -17.06 -5.25 -1.40
C THR A 198 -17.43 -4.23 -0.34
N VAL A 199 -17.00 -4.47 0.90
CA VAL A 199 -17.38 -3.65 2.07
C VAL A 199 -16.16 -3.00 2.70
N LYS A 200 -16.35 -1.81 3.28
CA LYS A 200 -15.33 -1.06 4.01
C LYS A 200 -15.82 -0.77 5.42
N ILE A 201 -14.93 -0.82 6.41
CA ILE A 201 -15.24 -0.46 7.81
C ILE A 201 -14.73 0.96 8.06
N ALA A 202 -15.62 1.83 8.54
CA ALA A 202 -15.25 3.19 8.96
C ALA A 202 -16.14 3.64 10.13
N LEU A 203 -15.77 4.77 10.73
CA LEU A 203 -16.58 5.40 11.79
C LEU A 203 -17.93 5.87 11.21
N GLU A 204 -19.00 5.67 11.95
CA GLU A 204 -20.38 6.03 11.56
C GLU A 204 -20.54 7.55 11.40
N LYS A 205 -19.94 8.32 12.30
CA LYS A 205 -19.96 9.80 12.29
C LYS A 205 -18.78 10.42 11.51
N GLY A 206 -18.14 9.65 10.62
CA GLY A 206 -17.00 10.08 9.81
C GLY A 206 -17.35 10.44 8.37
N PRO A 207 -16.40 11.03 7.60
CA PRO A 207 -16.55 11.16 6.17
C PRO A 207 -16.64 9.77 5.52
N ALA A 208 -17.36 9.69 4.40
CA ALA A 208 -17.43 8.45 3.62
C ALA A 208 -16.01 7.97 3.28
N PRO A 209 -15.71 6.68 3.44
CA PRO A 209 -14.39 6.15 3.11
C PRO A 209 -14.08 6.41 1.64
N ALA A 210 -12.84 6.80 1.37
CA ALA A 210 -12.40 7.10 0.00
C ALA A 210 -12.79 5.96 -0.94
N GLY A 211 -13.40 6.33 -2.07
CA GLY A 211 -13.72 5.37 -3.14
C GLY A 211 -12.46 4.67 -3.63
N GLU A 212 -12.61 3.47 -4.17
CA GLU A 212 -11.49 2.83 -4.83
C GLU A 212 -11.08 3.65 -6.06
N PRO A 213 -9.76 3.84 -6.29
CA PRO A 213 -9.32 4.38 -7.56
C PRO A 213 -9.85 3.46 -8.66
N ARG A 214 -10.48 4.05 -9.69
CA ARG A 214 -11.09 3.30 -10.80
C ARG A 214 -10.10 2.43 -11.56
N MET A 215 -8.80 2.65 -11.37
CA MET A 215 -7.71 1.98 -12.07
C MET A 215 -6.54 1.78 -11.12
N SER A 216 -5.90 0.60 -11.16
CA SER A 216 -4.71 0.30 -10.36
C SER A 216 -3.56 1.25 -10.71
N TYR A 217 -2.63 1.45 -9.78
CA TYR A 217 -1.42 2.24 -10.05
C TYR A 217 -0.56 1.62 -11.17
N ASP A 218 -0.49 0.28 -11.24
CA ASP A 218 0.26 -0.41 -12.29
C ASP A 218 -0.39 -0.24 -13.67
N ASP A 219 -1.72 -0.25 -13.72
CA ASP A 219 -2.48 0.03 -14.94
C ASP A 219 -2.30 1.49 -15.38
N GLN A 220 -2.32 2.44 -14.42
CA GLN A 220 -2.01 3.85 -14.67
C GLN A 220 -0.59 4.04 -15.21
N ARG A 221 0.39 3.33 -14.65
CA ARG A 221 1.77 3.36 -15.12
C ARG A 221 1.89 2.80 -16.53
N THR A 222 1.24 1.67 -16.81
CA THR A 222 1.24 1.03 -18.13
C THR A 222 0.59 1.93 -19.19
N MET A 223 -0.57 2.49 -18.86
CA MET A 223 -1.25 3.48 -19.71
C MET A 223 -0.38 4.71 -19.98
N ARG A 224 0.28 5.24 -18.94
CA ARG A 224 1.19 6.39 -19.08
C ARG A 224 2.35 6.06 -20.02
N ASN A 225 2.99 4.90 -19.83
CA ASN A 225 4.10 4.45 -20.68
C ASN A 225 3.66 4.33 -22.13
N HIS A 226 2.54 3.66 -22.39
CA HIS A 226 2.00 3.50 -23.73
C HIS A 226 1.65 4.84 -24.40
N VAL A 227 1.12 5.81 -23.64
CA VAL A 227 0.86 7.16 -24.15
C VAL A 227 2.17 7.90 -24.47
N CYS A 228 3.20 7.75 -23.65
CA CYS A 228 4.52 8.31 -23.92
C CYS A 228 5.14 7.72 -25.19
N GLU A 229 5.15 6.39 -25.33
CA GLU A 229 5.63 5.69 -26.53
C GLU A 229 4.87 6.14 -27.79
N ARG A 230 3.54 6.29 -27.68
CA ARG A 230 2.71 6.79 -28.78
C ARG A 230 3.06 8.23 -29.15
N ARG A 231 3.33 9.10 -28.18
CA ARG A 231 3.78 10.48 -28.43
C ARG A 231 5.14 10.52 -29.12
N GLU A 232 6.07 9.67 -28.71
CA GLU A 232 7.40 9.59 -29.32
C GLU A 232 7.35 9.06 -30.76
N THR A 233 6.53 8.04 -31.02
CA THR A 233 6.34 7.50 -32.37
C THR A 233 5.69 8.52 -33.30
N LEU A 234 4.66 9.24 -32.82
CA LEU A 234 4.05 10.34 -33.58
C LEU A 234 5.06 11.45 -33.88
N LYS A 235 5.85 11.89 -32.90
CA LYS A 235 6.88 12.91 -33.11
C LYS A 235 7.92 12.49 -34.15
N LYS A 236 8.38 11.23 -34.09
CA LYS A 236 9.32 10.67 -35.09
C LYS A 236 8.70 10.65 -36.50
N LEU A 237 7.42 10.30 -36.61
CA LEU A 237 6.70 10.33 -37.89
C LEU A 237 6.56 11.76 -38.41
N GLU A 238 6.17 12.72 -37.57
CA GLU A 238 6.09 14.14 -37.92
C GLU A 238 7.44 14.68 -38.40
N ASP A 239 8.53 14.41 -37.68
CA ASP A 239 9.89 14.79 -38.07
C ASP A 239 10.28 14.17 -39.42
N SER A 240 9.89 12.91 -39.68
CA SER A 240 10.16 12.24 -40.96
C SER A 240 9.33 12.83 -42.12
N GLU A 241 8.05 13.12 -41.92
CA GLU A 241 7.19 13.74 -42.93
C GLU A 241 7.58 15.20 -43.22
N LEU A 242 8.00 15.95 -42.19
CA LEU A 242 8.55 17.29 -42.34
C LEU A 242 9.87 17.25 -43.10
N ARG A 243 10.77 16.32 -42.76
CA ARG A 243 12.02 16.09 -43.48
C ARG A 243 11.77 15.75 -44.94
N ASP A 244 10.81 14.87 -45.24
CA ASP A 244 10.45 14.50 -46.61
C ASP A 244 9.83 15.67 -47.39
N ARG A 245 9.01 16.51 -46.74
CA ARG A 245 8.51 17.76 -47.34
C ARG A 245 9.63 18.74 -47.66
N VAL A 246 10.57 18.96 -46.74
CA VAL A 246 11.73 19.84 -46.96
C VAL A 246 12.63 19.29 -48.08
N VAL A 247 12.84 17.97 -48.14
CA VAL A 247 13.59 17.31 -49.22
C VAL A 247 12.86 17.43 -50.56
N LYS A 248 11.54 17.31 -50.59
CA LYS A 248 10.76 17.56 -51.82
C LYS A 248 10.81 19.03 -52.25
N GLN A 249 10.78 19.98 -51.31
CA GLN A 249 10.95 21.40 -51.62
C GLN A 249 12.36 21.72 -52.13
N SER A 250 13.40 21.10 -51.56
CA SER A 250 14.78 21.31 -52.01
C SER A 250 15.10 20.62 -53.34
N ARG A 251 14.44 19.50 -53.64
CA ARG A 251 14.51 18.83 -54.95
C ARG A 251 13.58 19.44 -56.00
N GLY A 252 12.52 20.09 -55.55
CA GLY A 252 11.55 20.84 -56.36
C GLY A 252 11.95 22.31 -56.56
N GLY A 253 13.24 22.61 -56.64
CA GLY A 253 13.76 23.87 -57.18
C GLY A 253 13.36 23.99 -58.66
N VAL A 254 12.10 24.38 -58.88
CA VAL A 254 11.52 24.69 -60.18
C VAL A 254 12.28 25.89 -60.75
N LEU A 255 13.06 25.63 -61.80
CA LEU A 255 13.49 26.63 -62.76
C LEU A 255 12.23 27.22 -63.40
N LEU A 256 11.85 28.44 -63.00
CA LEU A 256 11.00 29.29 -63.83
C LEU A 256 11.90 29.96 -64.87
N SER A 257 12.06 29.31 -66.02
CA SER A 257 12.56 29.98 -67.23
C SER A 257 11.41 30.78 -67.83
N ALA A 258 11.49 32.11 -67.74
CA ALA A 258 10.54 33.01 -68.38
C ALA A 258 10.78 33.05 -69.90
N PRO A 259 9.73 33.00 -70.75
CA PRO A 259 9.90 33.29 -72.17
C PRO A 259 10.14 34.79 -72.34
N GLY A 260 11.16 35.13 -73.14
CA GLY A 260 11.55 36.50 -73.41
C GLY A 260 10.45 37.31 -74.10
N VAL A 261 10.14 38.46 -73.53
CA VAL A 261 9.64 39.65 -74.24
C VAL A 261 10.42 40.83 -73.66
N GLY A 262 11.09 41.55 -74.56
CA GLY A 262 12.10 42.52 -74.22
C GLY A 262 11.58 43.85 -73.68
N GLY A 263 12.52 44.59 -73.10
CA GLY A 263 12.54 46.05 -73.09
C GLY A 263 11.91 46.73 -71.88
N GLY A 264 12.75 47.22 -70.96
CA GLY A 264 12.46 48.43 -70.20
C GLY A 264 12.76 48.40 -68.70
N GLY A 265 13.88 49.02 -68.31
CA GLY A 265 14.00 49.80 -67.07
C GLY A 265 14.41 49.09 -65.77
N SER A 266 15.61 49.48 -65.27
CA SER A 266 15.97 49.80 -63.86
C SER A 266 15.31 48.99 -62.72
N ASP A 267 16.03 48.36 -61.78
CA ASP A 267 17.10 48.89 -60.95
C ASP A 267 17.89 47.77 -60.28
N SER A 268 19.20 47.99 -60.08
CA SER A 268 20.05 47.14 -59.26
C SER A 268 19.83 47.41 -57.78
N ILE A 269 19.36 46.41 -57.02
CA ILE A 269 19.49 46.39 -55.56
C ILE A 269 19.98 45.00 -55.11
N ARG A 270 21.24 44.98 -54.68
CA ARG A 270 21.82 43.97 -53.78
C ARG A 270 21.99 44.64 -52.42
N VAL A 271 22.10 43.79 -51.38
CA VAL A 271 22.70 44.04 -50.04
C VAL A 271 21.64 44.36 -48.96
N GLN A 272 21.61 43.88 -47.71
CA GLN A 272 22.43 43.12 -46.74
C GLN A 272 21.39 42.51 -45.75
N GLY A 273 21.51 41.29 -45.21
CA GLY A 273 22.38 41.00 -44.08
C GLY A 273 22.05 41.79 -42.81
N LEU A 274 21.10 41.33 -41.98
CA LEU A 274 20.95 41.80 -40.59
C LEU A 274 20.43 40.69 -39.66
N SER A 275 21.25 40.39 -38.66
CA SER A 275 21.04 39.49 -37.54
C SER A 275 20.13 40.09 -36.46
N LYS A 276 19.29 39.24 -35.85
CA LYS A 276 18.64 39.34 -34.53
C LYS A 276 17.84 38.03 -34.39
N GLY A 277 18.16 37.04 -33.55
CA GLY A 277 18.50 37.10 -32.14
C GLY A 277 17.21 36.98 -31.32
N PHE A 278 16.76 35.77 -30.97
CA PHE A 278 15.79 35.53 -29.89
C PHE A 278 15.94 34.11 -29.32
N GLY A 279 16.38 34.07 -28.06
CA GLY A 279 16.49 32.87 -27.23
C GLY A 279 15.27 32.69 -26.31
N SER A 280 15.23 31.51 -25.71
CA SER A 280 14.18 30.92 -24.85
C SER A 280 13.74 31.72 -23.62
N LYS A 281 12.48 31.47 -23.20
CA LYS A 281 11.93 31.38 -21.82
C LYS A 281 10.48 30.87 -21.96
N VAL A 282 10.09 29.65 -21.56
CA VAL A 282 9.85 29.10 -20.20
C VAL A 282 9.18 30.12 -19.28
N ASP A 283 7.89 29.87 -19.00
CA ASP A 283 7.10 30.60 -18.02
C ASP A 283 6.44 29.57 -17.08
N GLU A 284 7.03 29.43 -15.89
CA GLU A 284 6.45 28.75 -14.73
C GLU A 284 5.89 29.86 -13.83
N THR A 285 4.59 29.81 -13.55
CA THR A 285 3.91 30.72 -12.63
C THR A 285 3.65 29.99 -11.30
N GLU A 286 4.48 30.27 -10.30
CA GLU A 286 4.17 30.03 -8.88
C GLU A 286 3.67 31.34 -8.25
N VAL A 287 2.60 31.22 -7.45
CA VAL A 287 1.95 32.29 -6.68
C VAL A 287 2.46 32.23 -5.23
N PRO A 288 2.81 33.36 -4.58
CA PRO A 288 3.33 33.35 -3.22
C PRO A 288 2.23 33.41 -2.15
N VAL A 289 2.60 32.85 -1.00
CA VAL A 289 1.91 32.86 0.29
C VAL A 289 2.23 34.15 1.05
N GLU A 290 1.21 34.78 1.62
CA GLU A 290 1.24 35.44 2.95
C GLU A 290 0.16 34.80 3.82
#